data_AF-A0A091JTP1-F1
#
_entry.id   AF-A0A091JTP1-F1
#
_cell.length_a   1.000
_cell.length_b   1.000
_cell.length_c   1.000
_cell.angle_alpha   90.00
_cell.angle_beta   90.00
_cell.angle_gamma   90.00
#
_symmetry.space_group_name_H-M   'P 1'
#
loop_
_entity.id
_entity.type
_entity.pdbx_description
1 polymer ?
#
loop_
_entity_poly.entity_id
_entity_poly.type
_entity_poly.pdbx_seq_one_letter_code
_entity_poly.pdbx_strand_id
1 'polypeptide(L)'
;QVTYLGKIPTTGMQFLSGCTEKPVIELWKKHTLAREDIYPANALLEIRPFQVWLHHLDLKGEATVHMDTFQVARIAYCTADHNISPNIFAWVYREINDDLSYQMDCHAVECESKLEAKKLAHAMMEAFKKTFHSMKSDGRIHRNNSSEEVSHEFESDDG
;
A
#
# COMPACT_ATOMS: atom_id res chain seq x y z
N GLN A 1 7.90 -1.52 -12.57
CA GLN A 1 8.87 -2.21 -11.68
C GLN A 1 9.15 -1.30 -10.50
N VAL A 2 9.45 -1.86 -9.33
CA VAL A 2 9.74 -1.13 -8.09
C VAL A 2 10.86 -1.87 -7.33
N THR A 3 11.47 -1.21 -6.36
CA THR A 3 12.33 -1.88 -5.36
C THR A 3 11.50 -2.13 -4.11
N TYR A 4 11.34 -3.39 -3.70
CA TYR A 4 10.64 -3.70 -2.47
C TYR A 4 11.56 -3.47 -1.25
N LEU A 5 11.12 -2.61 -0.33
CA LEU A 5 11.89 -2.25 0.86
C LEU A 5 11.64 -3.20 2.02
N GLY A 6 10.65 -4.10 1.89
CA GLY A 6 10.24 -5.04 2.91
C GLY A 6 8.97 -4.63 3.66
N LYS A 7 8.78 -5.25 4.82
CA LYS A 7 7.65 -4.98 5.72
C LYS A 7 8.09 -4.88 7.18
N ILE A 8 7.35 -4.12 7.96
CA ILE A 8 7.52 -3.99 9.41
C ILE A 8 6.15 -4.08 10.10
N PRO A 9 6.02 -4.89 11.17
CA PRO A 9 4.81 -4.90 12.01
C PRO A 9 4.58 -3.54 12.67
N THR A 10 3.32 -3.09 12.68
CA THR A 10 2.89 -1.84 13.29
C THR A 10 1.83 -2.09 14.36
N THR A 11 2.20 -1.85 15.62
CA THR A 11 1.28 -2.01 16.76
C THR A 11 0.68 -0.65 17.12
N GLY A 12 -0.63 -0.61 17.37
CA GLY A 12 -1.32 0.60 17.87
C GLY A 12 -1.37 1.75 16.86
N MET A 13 -1.24 1.46 15.57
CA MET A 13 -1.29 2.47 14.51
C MET A 13 -2.67 3.16 14.46
N GLN A 14 -2.67 4.49 14.45
CA GLN A 14 -3.82 5.28 14.04
C GLN A 14 -3.70 5.55 12.54
N PHE A 15 -4.74 5.26 11.76
CA PHE A 15 -4.75 5.45 10.30
C PHE A 15 -4.99 6.92 9.92
N LEU A 16 -4.10 7.78 10.38
CA LEU A 16 -4.09 9.21 10.12
C LEU A 16 -2.94 9.57 9.16
N SER A 17 -2.92 10.81 8.71
CA SER A 17 -1.78 11.35 7.96
C SER A 17 -0.48 11.10 8.73
N GLY A 18 0.54 10.60 8.03
CA GLY A 18 1.85 10.32 8.60
C GLY A 18 1.99 8.96 9.29
N CYS A 19 0.96 8.12 9.33
CA CYS A 19 1.04 6.81 9.99
C CYS A 19 2.13 5.89 9.40
N THR A 20 2.45 6.03 8.12
CA THR A 20 3.49 5.26 7.43
C THR A 20 4.91 5.80 7.62
N GLU A 21 5.08 7.03 8.11
CA GLU A 21 6.37 7.72 8.11
C GLU A 21 7.45 6.97 8.92
N LYS A 22 7.13 6.59 10.16
CA LYS A 22 8.08 5.88 11.03
C LYS A 22 8.44 4.49 10.46
N PRO A 23 7.48 3.63 10.08
CA PRO A 23 7.81 2.35 9.43
C PRO A 23 8.63 2.53 8.15
N VAL A 24 8.28 3.49 7.29
CA VAL A 24 9.00 3.76 6.04
C VAL A 24 10.44 4.19 6.31
N ILE A 25 10.68 5.07 7.30
CA ILE A 25 12.04 5.44 7.71
C ILE A 25 12.84 4.21 8.14
N GLU A 26 12.24 3.30 8.90
CA GLU A 26 12.93 2.09 9.37
C GLU A 26 13.24 1.12 8.22
N LEU A 27 12.27 0.88 7.32
CA LEU A 27 12.47 0.09 6.10
C LEU A 27 13.58 0.68 5.23
N TRP A 28 13.57 2.00 5.03
CA TRP A 28 14.58 2.71 4.26
C TRP A 28 15.98 2.52 4.85
N LYS A 29 16.13 2.70 6.18
CA LYS A 29 17.41 2.47 6.87
C LYS A 29 17.90 1.04 6.72
N LYS A 30 17.04 0.05 6.93
CA LYS A 30 17.38 -1.38 6.75
C LYS A 30 17.84 -1.65 5.32
N HIS A 31 17.12 -1.14 4.32
CA HIS A 31 17.48 -1.30 2.92
C HIS A 31 18.81 -0.62 2.57
N THR A 32 19.07 0.59 3.07
CA THR A 32 20.36 1.28 2.82
C THR A 32 21.54 0.61 3.49
N LEU A 33 21.37 0.04 4.69
CA LEU A 33 22.43 -0.71 5.39
C LEU A 33 22.66 -2.08 4.73
N ALA A 34 21.58 -2.76 4.32
CA ALA A 34 21.69 -4.05 3.63
C ALA A 34 22.31 -3.91 2.23
N ARG A 35 22.19 -2.75 1.57
CA ARG A 35 22.79 -2.47 0.27
C ARG A 35 24.32 -2.58 0.25
N GLU A 36 24.99 -2.54 1.39
CA GLU A 36 26.43 -2.79 1.46
C GLU A 36 26.78 -4.28 1.20
N ASP A 37 25.82 -5.21 1.36
CA ASP A 37 26.05 -6.66 1.20
C ASP A 37 25.00 -7.42 0.35
N ILE A 38 23.85 -6.82 -0.01
CA ILE A 38 22.72 -7.47 -0.71
C ILE A 38 22.10 -6.56 -1.79
N TYR A 39 21.91 -7.12 -2.98
CA TYR A 39 21.31 -6.47 -4.15
C TYR A 39 19.86 -6.00 -3.90
N PRO A 40 19.40 -4.91 -4.55
CA PRO A 40 18.03 -4.42 -4.38
C PRO A 40 17.01 -5.51 -4.77
N ALA A 41 16.03 -5.75 -3.91
CA ALA A 41 14.92 -6.66 -4.18
C ALA A 41 13.97 -6.03 -5.22
N ASN A 42 14.36 -6.13 -6.50
CA ASN A 42 13.53 -5.68 -7.59
C ASN A 42 12.23 -6.49 -7.61
N ALA A 43 11.11 -5.81 -7.84
CA ALA A 43 9.80 -6.42 -7.85
C ALA A 43 8.89 -5.80 -8.92
N LEU A 44 7.88 -6.55 -9.34
CA LEU A 44 6.74 -6.04 -10.09
C LEU A 44 5.53 -6.00 -9.16
N LEU A 45 5.06 -4.79 -8.86
CA LEU A 45 3.82 -4.57 -8.12
C LEU A 45 2.66 -4.43 -9.11
N GLU A 46 1.72 -5.36 -9.06
CA GLU A 46 0.52 -5.38 -9.88
C GLU A 46 -0.72 -5.17 -9.03
N ILE A 47 -1.44 -4.07 -9.25
CA ILE A 47 -2.64 -3.71 -8.50
C ILE A 47 -3.87 -4.04 -9.36
N ARG A 48 -4.67 -5.02 -8.90
CA ARG A 48 -5.95 -5.39 -9.52
C ARG A 48 -7.09 -5.15 -8.54
N PRO A 49 -8.35 -5.10 -9.02
CA PRO A 49 -9.49 -5.27 -8.13
C PRO A 49 -9.36 -6.58 -7.34
N PHE A 50 -9.77 -6.58 -6.07
CA PHE A 50 -9.74 -7.70 -5.13
C PHE A 50 -8.36 -8.21 -4.68
N GLN A 51 -7.34 -8.15 -5.54
CA GLN A 51 -5.99 -8.67 -5.25
C GLN A 51 -4.88 -7.75 -5.75
N VAL A 52 -3.80 -7.69 -4.98
CA VAL A 52 -2.54 -7.06 -5.36
C VAL A 52 -1.46 -8.13 -5.33
N TRP A 53 -0.61 -8.16 -6.35
CA TRP A 53 0.51 -9.09 -6.44
C TRP A 53 1.82 -8.36 -6.39
N LEU A 54 2.77 -8.90 -5.64
CA LEU A 54 4.16 -8.46 -5.62
C LEU A 54 5.02 -9.62 -6.12
N HIS A 55 5.40 -9.56 -7.39
CA HIS A 55 6.28 -10.56 -7.98
C HIS A 55 7.74 -10.16 -7.70
N HIS A 56 8.45 -10.99 -6.94
CA HIS A 56 9.87 -10.74 -6.70
C HIS A 56 10.67 -11.13 -7.93
N LEU A 57 11.59 -10.27 -8.35
CA LEU A 57 12.40 -10.46 -9.54
C LEU A 57 13.81 -10.90 -9.15
N ASP A 58 14.42 -11.75 -9.98
CA ASP A 58 15.80 -12.16 -9.83
C ASP A 58 16.78 -11.09 -10.35
N LEU A 59 18.08 -11.40 -10.33
CA LEU A 59 19.14 -10.52 -10.80
C LEU A 59 19.06 -10.20 -12.30
N LYS A 60 18.35 -11.01 -13.09
CA LYS A 60 18.12 -10.80 -14.51
C LYS A 60 16.83 -10.01 -14.77
N GLY A 61 16.07 -9.69 -13.73
CA GLY A 61 14.76 -9.05 -13.82
C GLY A 61 13.63 -10.02 -14.18
N GLU A 62 13.87 -11.33 -14.10
CA GLU A 62 12.87 -12.36 -14.36
C GLU A 62 12.07 -12.65 -13.09
N ALA A 63 10.76 -12.92 -13.22
CA ALA A 63 9.92 -13.24 -12.08
C ALA A 63 10.36 -14.55 -11.43
N THR A 64 10.65 -14.49 -10.13
CA THR A 64 10.92 -15.68 -9.31
C THR A 64 9.62 -16.42 -9.00
N VAL A 65 9.75 -17.63 -8.45
CA VAL A 65 8.61 -18.36 -7.88
C VAL A 65 8.04 -17.70 -6.62
N HIS A 66 8.76 -16.76 -6.03
CA HIS A 66 8.31 -16.05 -4.84
C HIS A 66 7.42 -14.87 -5.22
N MET A 67 6.18 -14.89 -4.75
CA MET A 67 5.18 -13.88 -5.00
C MET A 67 4.32 -13.68 -3.75
N ASP A 68 4.18 -12.44 -3.30
CA ASP A 68 3.24 -12.10 -2.24
C ASP A 68 1.89 -11.69 -2.84
N THR A 69 0.80 -12.15 -2.23
CA THR A 69 -0.56 -11.78 -2.62
C THR A 69 -1.28 -11.08 -1.48
N PHE A 70 -1.78 -9.89 -1.75
CA PHE A 70 -2.53 -9.10 -0.79
C PHE A 70 -3.99 -9.00 -1.23
N GLN A 71 -4.91 -9.38 -0.36
CA GLN A 71 -6.33 -9.12 -0.60
C GLN A 71 -6.61 -7.63 -0.41
N VAL A 72 -7.21 -7.00 -1.42
CA VAL A 72 -7.54 -5.56 -1.36
C VAL A 72 -8.44 -5.25 -0.16
N ALA A 73 -9.36 -6.17 0.20
CA ALA A 73 -10.23 -6.02 1.37
C ALA A 73 -9.50 -6.01 2.73
N ARG A 74 -8.21 -6.38 2.77
CA ARG A 74 -7.37 -6.42 3.99
C ARG A 74 -6.32 -5.30 4.03
N ILE A 75 -6.19 -4.49 2.99
CA ILE A 75 -5.32 -3.31 3.04
C ILE A 75 -6.13 -2.18 3.71
N ALA A 76 -5.61 -1.66 4.82
CA ALA A 76 -6.28 -0.66 5.64
C ALA A 76 -5.92 0.78 5.25
N TYR A 77 -4.76 0.97 4.63
CA TYR A 77 -4.24 2.29 4.26
C TYR A 77 -3.25 2.18 3.11
N CYS A 78 -3.16 3.20 2.27
CA CYS A 78 -2.07 3.34 1.29
C CYS A 78 -1.75 4.82 1.03
N THR A 79 -0.49 5.12 0.70
CA THR A 79 -0.07 6.49 0.40
C THR A 79 1.18 6.53 -0.46
N ALA A 80 1.35 7.63 -1.19
CA ALA A 80 2.65 8.04 -1.70
C ALA A 80 3.38 8.79 -0.57
N ASP A 81 4.19 8.06 0.20
CA ASP A 81 4.96 8.60 1.31
C ASP A 81 6.11 9.45 0.76
N HIS A 82 6.29 10.65 1.29
CA HIS A 82 7.30 11.59 0.80
C HIS A 82 8.22 12.12 1.90
N ASN A 83 8.15 11.51 3.10
CA ASN A 83 8.88 11.99 4.26
C ASN A 83 10.40 11.77 4.12
N ILE A 84 10.82 10.59 3.63
CA ILE A 84 12.25 10.28 3.41
C ILE A 84 12.67 10.42 1.94
N SER A 85 11.79 10.06 1.01
CA SER A 85 12.00 10.16 -0.43
C SER A 85 10.64 10.33 -1.10
N PRO A 86 10.49 11.21 -2.12
CA PRO A 86 9.21 11.40 -2.80
C PRO A 86 8.80 10.22 -3.67
N ASN A 87 9.67 9.22 -3.83
CA ASN A 87 9.47 8.06 -4.69
C ASN A 87 8.86 6.86 -3.95
N ILE A 88 8.42 7.02 -2.70
CA ILE A 88 7.94 5.89 -1.90
C ILE A 88 6.43 5.71 -2.09
N PHE A 89 6.02 4.47 -2.34
CA PHE A 89 4.66 4.03 -2.17
C PHE A 89 4.59 3.04 -1.00
N ALA A 90 3.66 3.26 -0.07
CA ALA A 90 3.49 2.44 1.12
C ALA A 90 2.03 2.00 1.29
N TRP A 91 1.82 0.81 1.85
CA TRP A 91 0.50 0.32 2.22
C TRP A 91 0.55 -0.41 3.56
N VAL A 92 -0.56 -0.38 4.28
CA VAL A 92 -0.72 -1.10 5.54
C VAL A 92 -1.67 -2.26 5.31
N TYR A 93 -1.18 -3.47 5.51
CA TYR A 93 -1.91 -4.71 5.32
C TYR A 93 -2.26 -5.34 6.66
N ARG A 94 -3.50 -5.79 6.82
CA ARG A 94 -3.89 -6.64 7.95
C ARG A 94 -3.46 -8.07 7.65
N GLU A 95 -2.33 -8.50 8.18
CA GLU A 95 -1.84 -9.88 8.09
C GLU A 95 -2.62 -10.80 9.03
N ILE A 96 -2.90 -12.04 8.60
CA ILE A 96 -3.61 -13.07 9.37
C ILE A 96 -2.60 -14.19 9.53
N ASN A 97 -2.20 -14.44 10.77
CA ASN A 97 -1.22 -15.44 11.12
C ASN A 97 -1.86 -16.84 11.13
N ASP A 98 -1.03 -17.88 11.18
CA ASP A 98 -1.48 -19.28 11.19
C ASP A 98 -2.37 -19.61 12.39
N ASP A 99 -2.19 -18.91 13.51
CA ASP A 99 -3.00 -19.04 14.73
C ASP A 99 -4.32 -18.23 14.68
N LEU A 100 -4.67 -17.67 13.51
CA LEU A 100 -5.81 -16.80 13.26
C LEU A 100 -5.76 -15.44 13.97
N SER A 101 -4.68 -15.13 14.70
CA SER A 101 -4.42 -13.76 15.15
C SER A 101 -4.14 -12.86 13.94
N TYR A 102 -4.23 -11.55 14.15
CA TYR A 102 -3.88 -10.60 13.11
C TYR A 102 -2.88 -9.57 13.61
N GLN A 103 -2.06 -9.10 12.69
CA GLN A 103 -1.20 -7.94 12.91
C GLN A 103 -1.34 -6.97 11.74
N MET A 104 -0.98 -5.70 11.96
CA MET A 104 -0.87 -4.73 10.89
C MET A 104 0.59 -4.71 10.44
N ASP A 105 0.84 -4.86 9.15
CA ASP A 105 2.17 -4.76 8.55
C ASP A 105 2.19 -3.53 7.64
N CYS A 106 3.16 -2.63 7.84
CA CYS A 106 3.46 -1.59 6.86
C CYS A 106 4.47 -2.13 5.86
N HIS A 107 4.11 -2.07 4.59
CA HIS A 107 4.94 -2.43 3.46
C HIS A 107 5.31 -1.16 2.68
N ALA A 108 6.49 -1.16 2.08
CA ALA A 108 6.93 -0.05 1.24
C ALA A 108 7.71 -0.50 0.01
N VAL A 109 7.58 0.26 -1.06
CA VAL A 109 8.37 0.13 -2.28
C VAL A 109 8.94 1.50 -2.67
N GLU A 110 10.14 1.49 -3.23
CA GLU A 110 10.72 2.63 -3.93
C GLU A 110 10.40 2.54 -5.43
N CYS A 111 9.84 3.61 -5.97
CA CYS A 111 9.49 3.77 -7.37
C CYS A 111 10.58 4.53 -8.13
N GLU A 112 10.52 4.53 -9.46
CA GLU A 112 11.44 5.33 -10.28
C GLU A 112 11.24 6.84 -10.13
N SER A 113 10.03 7.28 -9.76
CA SER A 113 9.71 8.69 -9.62
C SER A 113 8.55 8.95 -8.66
N LYS A 114 8.45 10.20 -8.22
CA LYS A 114 7.31 10.73 -7.46
C LYS A 114 5.98 10.52 -8.19
N LEU A 115 5.98 10.65 -9.52
CA LEU A 115 4.77 10.46 -10.31
C LEU A 115 4.31 9.00 -10.25
N GLU A 116 5.24 8.04 -10.36
CA GLU A 116 4.90 6.62 -10.26
C GLU A 116 4.40 6.23 -8.88
N ALA A 117 5.01 6.75 -7.80
CA ALA A 117 4.51 6.53 -6.44
C ALA A 117 3.06 7.02 -6.28
N LYS A 118 2.74 8.19 -6.83
CA LYS A 118 1.37 8.73 -6.84
C LYS A 118 0.41 7.90 -7.70
N LYS A 119 0.85 7.41 -8.87
CA LYS A 119 0.03 6.53 -9.73
C LYS A 119 -0.33 5.23 -9.01
N LEU A 120 0.62 4.62 -8.29
CA LEU A 120 0.35 3.42 -7.49
C LEU A 120 -0.64 3.69 -6.37
N ALA A 121 -0.49 4.80 -5.63
CA ALA A 121 -1.45 5.18 -4.59
C ALA A 121 -2.86 5.41 -5.17
N HIS A 122 -2.96 6.07 -6.33
CA HIS A 122 -4.23 6.26 -7.02
C HIS A 122 -4.82 4.92 -7.51
N ALA A 123 -4.02 4.05 -8.12
CA ALA A 123 -4.46 2.74 -8.58
C ALA A 123 -4.97 1.86 -7.43
N MET A 124 -4.29 1.88 -6.28
CA MET A 124 -4.72 1.17 -5.07
C MET A 124 -6.07 1.71 -4.56
N MET A 125 -6.24 3.03 -4.55
CA MET A 125 -7.52 3.66 -4.18
C MET A 125 -8.66 3.28 -5.13
N GLU A 126 -8.41 3.23 -6.43
CA GLU A 126 -9.41 2.78 -7.40
C GLU A 126 -9.74 1.28 -7.24
N ALA A 127 -8.74 0.46 -6.91
CA ALA A 127 -8.96 -0.95 -6.56
C ALA A 127 -9.82 -1.10 -5.30
N PHE A 128 -9.63 -0.26 -4.27
CA PHE A 128 -10.52 -0.22 -3.10
C PHE A 128 -11.95 0.06 -3.47
N LYS A 129 -12.18 1.14 -4.23
CA LYS A 129 -13.53 1.52 -4.66
C LYS A 129 -14.19 0.36 -5.39
N LYS A 130 -13.54 -0.21 -6.40
CA LYS A 130 -14.11 -1.34 -7.18
C LYS A 130 -14.40 -2.56 -6.31
N THR A 131 -13.48 -2.92 -5.43
CA THR A 131 -13.62 -4.07 -4.52
C THR A 131 -14.79 -3.85 -3.56
N PHE A 132 -14.86 -2.68 -2.91
CA PHE A 132 -15.92 -2.37 -1.96
C PHE A 132 -17.30 -2.27 -2.62
N HIS A 133 -17.38 -1.68 -3.81
CA HIS A 133 -18.63 -1.63 -4.58
C HIS A 133 -19.13 -3.03 -4.93
N SER A 134 -18.24 -3.91 -5.40
CA SER A 134 -18.59 -5.31 -5.69
C SER A 134 -18.99 -6.08 -4.44
N MET A 135 -18.28 -5.91 -3.32
CA MET A 135 -18.66 -6.57 -2.07
C MET A 135 -20.02 -6.09 -1.53
N LYS A 136 -20.35 -4.81 -1.75
CA LYS A 136 -21.67 -4.24 -1.43
C LYS A 136 -22.76 -4.80 -2.34
N SER A 137 -22.53 -4.90 -3.65
CA SER A 137 -23.50 -5.50 -4.58
C SER A 137 -23.74 -6.98 -4.30
N ASP A 138 -22.71 -7.70 -3.83
CA ASP A 138 -22.78 -9.12 -3.47
C ASP A 138 -23.41 -9.37 -2.09
N GLY A 139 -23.83 -8.32 -1.36
CA GLY A 139 -24.42 -8.43 -0.02
C GLY A 139 -23.42 -8.81 1.09
N ARG A 140 -22.11 -8.81 0.79
CA ARG A 140 -21.03 -9.11 1.76
C ARG A 140 -20.74 -7.95 2.69
N ILE A 141 -21.15 -6.74 2.33
CA ILE A 141 -21.04 -5.53 3.17
C ILE A 141 -22.44 -4.94 3.35
N HIS A 142 -22.88 -4.87 4.59
CA HIS A 142 -24.18 -4.30 4.94
C HIS A 142 -24.06 -2.78 5.09
N ARG A 143 -25.01 -2.03 4.51
CA ARG A 143 -25.10 -0.57 4.63
C ARG A 143 -25.64 -0.21 6.01
N ASN A 144 -24.78 -0.11 7.03
CA ASN A 144 -25.13 0.63 8.24
C ASN A 144 -24.99 2.12 7.90
N ASN A 145 -26.12 2.73 7.56
CA ASN A 145 -26.24 4.12 7.18
C ASN A 145 -26.09 5.01 8.42
N SER A 146 -24.92 5.62 8.60
CA SER A 146 -24.75 6.86 9.36
C SER A 146 -23.78 7.74 8.61
N SER A 147 -24.23 8.24 7.46
CA SER A 147 -23.51 9.24 6.67
C SER A 147 -24.16 10.58 6.96
N GLU A 148 -23.51 11.43 7.74
CA GLU A 148 -23.64 12.87 7.57
C GLU A 148 -23.03 13.18 6.20
N GLU A 149 -23.90 13.52 5.24
CA GLU A 149 -23.49 14.10 3.97
C GLU A 149 -22.91 15.48 4.26
N VAL A 150 -21.62 15.68 3.95
CA VAL A 150 -21.06 17.02 3.76
C VAL A 150 -20.61 17.09 2.31
N SER A 151 -21.57 17.38 1.44
CA SER A 151 -21.32 18.06 0.17
C SER A 151 -21.04 19.53 0.48
N HIS A 152 -19.77 19.92 0.50
CA HIS A 152 -19.42 21.32 0.28
C HIS A 152 -18.99 21.46 -1.18
N GLU A 153 -19.93 21.96 -1.97
CA GLU A 153 -19.71 22.55 -3.28
C GLU A 153 -18.67 23.67 -3.15
N PHE A 154 -17.62 23.60 -3.96
CA PHE A 154 -16.76 24.75 -4.22
C PHE A 154 -17.49 25.65 -5.21
N GLU A 155 -18.32 26.56 -4.70
CA GLU A 155 -18.70 27.74 -5.48
C GLU A 155 -17.48 28.65 -5.56
N SER A 156 -17.03 28.82 -6.80
CA SER A 156 -16.11 29.88 -7.20
C SER A 156 -16.92 31.17 -7.25
N ASP A 157 -16.51 32.19 -6.50
CA ASP A 157 -16.97 33.56 -6.72
C ASP A 157 -15.76 34.45 -6.99
N ASP A 158 -15.84 35.15 -8.10
CA ASP A 158 -14.84 35.98 -8.75
C ASP A 158 -15.42 37.39 -8.75
N GLY A 159 -14.82 38.32 -7.99
CA GLY A 159 -15.29 39.71 -7.85
C GLY A 159 -14.65 40.49 -6.71
#